data_AF-A0AAP5F4M3-F1
#
_entry.id   AF-A0AAP5F4M3-F1
#
_cell.length_a   1.000
_cell.length_b   1.000
_cell.length_c   1.000
_cell.angle_alpha   90.00
_cell.angle_beta   90.00
_cell.angle_gamma   90.00
#
_symmetry.space_group_name_H-M   'P 1'
#
loop_
_entity.id
_entity.type
_entity.pdbx_description
1 polymer ?
#
loop_
_entity_poly.entity_id
_entity_poly.type
_entity_poly.pdbx_seq_one_letter_code
_entity_poly.pdbx_strand_id
1 'polypeptide(L)'
;MDILTFTAEVIKAVVWPASLLVLAFLLRKPLKELIPLLRRLRYKEVEIEFSREIAMLKVKSLTEQPSDLPSAGVTSPGLPERLESKRLELLRMVPFSARVAVMEAWLEVEGAANEVASSFWSQPPSEIFRSDSTIGEYLFKCNVIGRHDLETFKRLRHLRNSAAHAEEINLSDGDAISYVEVALSLAAKIRSH
;
A
#
# COMPACT_ATOMS: atom_id res chain seq x y z
N MET A 1 -68.82 8.87 14.10
CA MET A 1 -67.88 7.93 13.44
C MET A 1 -68.07 6.59 14.09
N ASP A 2 -68.25 5.54 13.30
CA ASP A 2 -68.36 4.18 13.83
C ASP A 2 -67.01 3.74 14.41
N ILE A 3 -67.05 3.06 15.56
CA ILE A 3 -65.87 2.51 16.25
C ILE A 3 -65.03 1.61 15.32
N LEU A 4 -65.67 0.96 14.36
CA LEU A 4 -65.04 0.14 13.32
C LEU A 4 -64.18 0.97 12.34
N THR A 5 -64.64 2.17 11.96
CA THR A 5 -63.85 3.07 11.09
C THR A 5 -62.63 3.65 11.81
N PHE A 6 -62.74 3.99 13.10
CA PHE A 6 -61.60 4.50 13.87
C PHE A 6 -60.50 3.45 14.04
N THR A 7 -60.89 2.21 14.38
CA THR A 7 -59.95 1.09 14.53
C THR A 7 -59.24 0.75 13.22
N ALA A 8 -59.94 0.79 12.08
CA ALA A 8 -59.34 0.56 10.78
C ALA A 8 -58.28 1.61 10.41
N GLU A 9 -58.53 2.90 10.66
CA GLU A 9 -57.58 3.97 10.35
C GLU A 9 -56.34 3.93 11.26
N VAL A 10 -56.50 3.60 12.55
CA VAL A 10 -55.36 3.40 13.46
C VAL A 10 -54.48 2.23 13.01
N ILE A 11 -55.08 1.11 12.60
CA ILE A 11 -54.33 -0.05 12.10
C ILE A 11 -53.54 0.33 10.84
N LYS A 12 -54.14 1.03 9.87
CA LYS A 12 -53.43 1.47 8.65
C LYS A 12 -52.21 2.35 8.98
N ALA A 13 -52.36 3.28 9.93
CA ALA A 13 -51.27 4.16 10.34
C ALA A 13 -50.12 3.40 11.05
N VAL A 14 -50.42 2.34 11.81
CA VAL A 14 -49.45 1.58 12.60
C VAL A 14 -48.81 0.44 11.80
N VAL A 15 -49.49 -0.10 10.79
CA VAL A 15 -49.00 -1.23 9.98
C VAL A 15 -47.71 -0.87 9.25
N TRP A 16 -47.58 0.34 8.68
CA TRP A 16 -46.36 0.76 7.99
C TRP A 16 -45.13 0.83 8.91
N PRO A 17 -45.16 1.56 10.05
CA PRO A 17 -44.03 1.60 10.98
C PRO A 17 -43.72 0.22 11.58
N ALA A 18 -44.74 -0.57 11.91
CA ALA A 18 -44.56 -1.92 12.44
C ALA A 18 -43.90 -2.84 11.40
N SER A 19 -44.32 -2.77 10.15
CA SER A 19 -43.73 -3.57 9.05
C SER A 19 -42.26 -3.20 8.83
N LEU A 20 -41.92 -1.90 8.88
CA LEU A 20 -40.53 -1.46 8.74
C LEU A 20 -39.65 -1.95 9.90
N LEU A 21 -40.17 -1.92 11.14
CA LEU A 21 -39.45 -2.44 12.31
C LEU A 21 -39.25 -3.95 12.25
N VAL A 22 -40.29 -4.71 11.85
CA VAL A 22 -40.20 -6.16 11.67
C VAL A 22 -39.20 -6.51 10.58
N LEU A 23 -39.25 -5.81 9.44
CA LEU A 23 -38.31 -5.99 8.34
C LEU A 23 -36.88 -5.69 8.79
N ALA A 24 -36.64 -4.56 9.46
CA ALA A 24 -35.33 -4.23 10.01
C ALA A 24 -34.83 -5.27 11.03
N PHE A 25 -35.72 -5.81 11.87
CA PHE A 25 -35.37 -6.85 12.84
C PHE A 25 -34.98 -8.17 12.17
N LEU A 26 -35.72 -8.60 11.15
CA LEU A 26 -35.44 -9.79 10.34
C LEU A 26 -34.12 -9.67 9.57
N LEU A 27 -33.85 -8.50 8.98
CA LEU A 27 -32.66 -8.26 8.15
C LEU A 27 -31.37 -8.00 8.95
N ARG A 28 -31.46 -7.64 10.23
CA ARG A 28 -30.26 -7.39 11.08
C ARG A 28 -29.31 -8.58 11.16
N LYS A 29 -29.83 -9.82 11.16
CA LYS A 29 -29.00 -11.04 11.19
C LYS A 29 -28.29 -11.31 9.86
N PRO A 30 -29.00 -11.44 8.71
CA PRO A 30 -28.33 -11.71 7.43
C PRO A 30 -27.36 -10.59 7.02
N LEU A 31 -27.65 -9.31 7.32
CA LEU A 31 -26.70 -8.23 7.05
C LEU A 31 -25.39 -8.38 7.83
N LYS A 32 -25.45 -8.80 9.11
CA LYS A 32 -24.25 -9.03 9.91
C LYS A 32 -23.41 -10.19 9.40
N GLU A 33 -24.05 -11.22 8.87
CA GLU A 33 -23.37 -12.38 8.29
C GLU A 33 -22.73 -12.08 6.93
N LEU A 34 -23.27 -11.10 6.18
CA LEU A 34 -22.72 -10.66 4.90
C LEU A 34 -21.49 -9.75 5.04
N ILE A 35 -21.42 -8.93 6.11
CA ILE A 35 -20.27 -8.04 6.37
C ILE A 35 -18.90 -8.75 6.27
N PRO A 36 -18.66 -9.91 6.93
CA PRO A 36 -17.36 -10.59 6.82
C PRO A 36 -17.08 -11.13 5.41
N LEU A 37 -18.10 -11.51 4.63
CA LEU A 37 -17.92 -11.96 3.25
C LEU A 37 -17.48 -10.81 2.34
N LEU A 38 -18.14 -9.65 2.47
CA LEU A 38 -17.73 -8.43 1.76
C LEU A 38 -16.31 -8.02 2.13
N ARG A 39 -15.92 -8.11 3.41
CA ARG A 39 -14.55 -7.84 3.85
C ARG A 39 -13.54 -8.78 3.19
N ARG A 40 -13.80 -10.09 3.20
CA ARG A 40 -12.93 -11.09 2.56
C ARG A 40 -12.76 -10.87 1.05
N LEU A 41 -13.84 -10.53 0.35
CA LEU A 41 -13.79 -10.15 -1.07
C LEU A 41 -12.93 -8.91 -1.29
N ARG A 42 -13.12 -7.86 -0.49
CA ARG A 42 -12.31 -6.64 -0.54
C ARG A 42 -10.83 -6.92 -0.29
N TYR A 43 -10.49 -7.72 0.73
CA TYR A 43 -9.09 -8.05 1.01
C TYR A 43 -8.44 -8.83 -0.14
N LYS A 44 -9.18 -9.78 -0.73
CA LYS A 44 -8.70 -10.52 -1.90
C LYS A 44 -8.51 -9.63 -3.13
N GLU A 45 -9.38 -8.64 -3.34
CA GLU A 45 -9.19 -7.63 -4.40
C GLU A 45 -7.90 -6.84 -4.19
N VAL A 46 -7.65 -6.39 -2.95
CA VAL A 46 -6.42 -5.62 -2.61
C VAL A 46 -5.17 -6.49 -2.72
N GLU A 47 -5.22 -7.77 -2.34
CA GLU A 47 -4.13 -8.73 -2.56
C GLU A 47 -3.77 -8.84 -4.05
N ILE A 48 -4.78 -9.03 -4.91
CA ILE A 48 -4.58 -9.15 -6.36
C ILE A 48 -4.02 -7.85 -6.95
N GLU A 49 -4.53 -6.69 -6.51
CA GLU A 49 -4.05 -5.39 -6.94
C GLU A 49 -2.58 -5.18 -6.54
N PHE A 50 -2.22 -5.56 -5.30
CA PHE A 50 -0.84 -5.50 -4.81
C PHE A 50 0.11 -6.32 -5.70
N SER A 51 -0.21 -7.60 -5.92
CA SER A 51 0.62 -8.50 -6.75
C SER A 51 0.76 -7.96 -8.17
N ARG A 52 -0.33 -7.44 -8.74
CA ARG A 52 -0.34 -6.87 -10.10
C ARG A 52 0.55 -5.63 -10.19
N GLU A 53 0.42 -4.70 -9.25
CA GLU A 53 1.20 -3.46 -9.27
C GLU A 53 2.69 -3.73 -9.06
N ILE A 54 3.06 -4.62 -8.13
CA ILE A 54 4.46 -4.99 -7.92
C ILE A 54 5.05 -5.71 -9.13
N ALA A 55 4.28 -6.61 -9.76
CA ALA A 55 4.73 -7.26 -10.99
C ALA A 55 5.00 -6.21 -12.10
N MET A 56 4.14 -5.20 -12.23
CA MET A 56 4.36 -4.10 -13.19
C MET A 56 5.61 -3.29 -12.86
N LEU A 57 5.83 -2.93 -11.59
CA LEU A 57 7.01 -2.19 -11.18
C LEU A 57 8.30 -2.96 -11.45
N LYS A 58 8.32 -4.25 -11.17
CA LYS A 58 9.47 -5.13 -11.42
C LYS A 58 9.82 -5.22 -12.92
N VAL A 59 8.81 -5.38 -13.78
CA VAL A 59 9.03 -5.43 -15.23
C VAL A 59 9.59 -4.09 -15.73
N LYS A 60 9.06 -2.97 -15.25
CA LYS A 60 9.54 -1.65 -15.63
C LYS A 60 10.98 -1.40 -15.15
N SER A 61 11.32 -1.78 -13.92
CA SER A 61 12.68 -1.60 -13.39
C SER A 61 13.72 -2.41 -14.17
N LEU A 62 13.36 -3.60 -14.66
CA LEU A 62 14.24 -4.43 -15.49
C LEU A 62 14.44 -3.88 -16.91
N THR A 63 13.45 -3.15 -17.45
CA THR A 63 13.52 -2.63 -18.83
C THR A 63 14.35 -1.34 -18.93
N GLU A 64 14.50 -0.60 -17.83
CA GLU A 64 15.25 0.65 -17.80
C GLU A 64 16.71 0.50 -17.32
N GLN A 65 17.14 -0.69 -16.90
CA GLN A 65 18.57 -0.94 -16.67
C GLN A 65 19.31 -0.97 -18.02
N PRO A 66 20.36 -0.15 -18.23
CA PRO A 66 21.18 -0.23 -19.42
C PRO A 66 21.80 -1.62 -19.48
N SER A 67 21.46 -2.37 -20.53
CA SER A 67 21.94 -3.70 -20.82
C SER A 67 23.39 -3.65 -21.26
N ASP A 68 24.32 -3.57 -20.30
CA ASP A 68 25.72 -3.92 -20.48
C ASP A 68 26.18 -4.70 -19.24
N LEU A 69 25.98 -6.03 -19.27
CA LEU A 69 26.87 -7.09 -18.74
C LEU A 69 26.11 -8.45 -18.67
N PRO A 70 26.81 -9.58 -18.89
CA PRO A 70 26.17 -10.88 -19.07
C PRO A 70 25.73 -11.52 -17.75
N SER A 71 24.58 -12.19 -17.82
CA SER A 71 23.91 -12.96 -16.78
C SER A 71 24.81 -13.97 -16.05
N ALA A 72 25.03 -13.76 -14.75
CA ALA A 72 25.27 -14.82 -13.77
C ALA A 72 25.01 -14.32 -12.33
N GLY A 73 23.99 -14.86 -11.67
CA GLY A 73 23.78 -14.73 -10.22
C GLY A 73 22.90 -13.57 -9.79
N VAL A 74 21.96 -13.85 -8.89
CA VAL A 74 20.99 -12.92 -8.29
C VAL A 74 21.72 -11.98 -7.32
N THR A 75 22.46 -11.02 -7.87
CA THR A 75 23.01 -9.87 -7.17
C THR A 75 22.68 -8.65 -8.02
N SER A 76 21.86 -7.74 -7.50
CA SER A 76 21.66 -6.44 -8.15
C SER A 76 23.02 -5.74 -8.23
N PRO A 77 23.59 -5.50 -9.42
CA PRO A 77 24.88 -4.83 -9.52
C PRO A 77 24.70 -3.37 -9.10
N GLY A 78 25.42 -2.91 -8.07
CA GLY A 78 25.57 -1.49 -7.75
C GLY A 78 24.89 -0.96 -6.48
N LEU A 79 24.34 -1.83 -5.62
CA LEU A 79 23.85 -1.37 -4.32
C LEU A 79 25.02 -1.11 -3.35
N PRO A 80 25.04 0.01 -2.60
CA PRO A 80 26.04 0.24 -1.56
C PRO A 80 26.07 -0.91 -0.55
N GLU A 81 27.23 -1.28 -0.01
CA GLU A 81 27.42 -2.41 0.92
C GLU A 81 26.45 -2.38 2.11
N ARG A 82 26.17 -1.17 2.63
CA ARG A 82 25.18 -0.95 3.69
C ARG A 82 23.76 -1.36 3.26
N LEU A 83 23.38 -1.08 2.01
CA LEU A 83 22.05 -1.39 1.51
C LEU A 83 21.92 -2.87 1.12
N GLU A 84 22.99 -3.53 0.66
CA GLU A 84 22.99 -5.00 0.48
C GLU A 84 22.81 -5.74 1.80
N SER A 85 23.48 -5.27 2.87
CA SER A 85 23.30 -5.85 4.21
C SER A 85 21.85 -5.71 4.68
N LYS A 86 21.25 -4.53 4.49
CA LYS A 86 19.83 -4.28 4.78
C LYS A 86 18.91 -5.13 3.91
N ARG A 87 19.23 -5.31 2.62
CA ARG A 87 18.48 -6.19 1.71
C ARG A 87 18.40 -7.61 2.26
N LEU A 88 19.55 -8.19 2.64
CA LEU A 88 19.58 -9.55 3.18
C LEU A 88 18.80 -9.66 4.50
N GLU A 89 18.89 -8.65 5.36
CA GLU A 89 18.09 -8.58 6.60
C GLU A 89 16.58 -8.61 6.30
N LEU A 90 16.11 -7.76 5.39
CA LEU A 90 14.69 -7.67 5.03
C LEU A 90 14.18 -8.95 4.36
N LEU A 91 14.96 -9.55 3.47
CA LEU A 91 14.61 -10.80 2.82
C LEU A 91 14.47 -11.95 3.83
N ARG A 92 15.29 -11.96 4.89
CA ARG A 92 15.18 -12.94 5.98
C ARG A 92 13.94 -12.72 6.84
N MET A 93 13.38 -11.51 6.87
CA MET A 93 12.15 -11.20 7.61
C MET A 93 10.88 -11.62 6.86
N VAL A 94 10.91 -11.68 5.52
CA VAL A 94 9.73 -11.98 4.69
C VAL A 94 8.96 -13.23 5.16
N PRO A 95 9.59 -14.40 5.39
CA PRO A 95 8.86 -15.61 5.79
C PRO A 95 8.16 -15.49 7.15
N PHE A 96 8.58 -14.55 7.99
CA PHE A 96 8.00 -14.30 9.31
C PHE A 96 6.94 -13.19 9.25
N SER A 97 7.20 -12.15 8.45
CA SER A 97 6.25 -11.07 8.22
C SER A 97 6.59 -10.28 6.94
N ALA A 98 5.96 -10.67 5.84
CA ALA A 98 5.98 -9.94 4.58
C ALA A 98 5.64 -8.45 4.73
N ARG A 99 4.64 -8.15 5.57
CA ARG A 99 4.22 -6.78 5.89
C ARG A 99 5.32 -5.97 6.55
N VAL A 100 6.01 -6.52 7.55
CA VAL A 100 7.11 -5.81 8.22
C VAL A 100 8.24 -5.54 7.24
N ALA A 101 8.59 -6.52 6.40
CA ALA A 101 9.61 -6.34 5.37
C ALA A 101 9.27 -5.20 4.39
N VAL A 102 8.00 -5.10 3.97
CA VAL A 102 7.49 -4.00 3.11
C VAL A 102 7.58 -2.64 3.81
N MET A 103 7.16 -2.56 5.07
CA MET A 103 7.22 -1.32 5.86
C MET A 103 8.66 -0.84 6.06
N GLU A 104 9.55 -1.76 6.44
CA GLU A 104 10.97 -1.47 6.63
C GLU A 104 11.68 -1.09 5.31
N ALA A 105 11.34 -1.74 4.20
CA ALA A 105 11.87 -1.37 2.89
C ALA A 105 11.43 0.04 2.46
N TRP A 106 10.19 0.43 2.78
CA TRP A 106 9.71 1.78 2.51
C TRP A 106 10.41 2.84 3.35
N LEU A 107 10.74 2.53 4.62
CA LEU A 107 11.51 3.43 5.48
C LEU A 107 12.87 3.78 4.88
N GLU A 108 13.50 2.87 4.13
CA GLU A 108 14.75 3.18 3.41
C GLU A 108 14.54 4.19 2.27
N VAL A 109 13.40 4.12 1.56
CA VAL A 109 13.03 5.09 0.52
C VAL A 109 12.71 6.46 1.14
N GLU A 110 11.95 6.50 2.23
CA GLU A 110 11.66 7.74 2.97
C GLU A 110 12.91 8.36 3.56
N GLY A 111 13.81 7.53 4.11
CA GLY A 111 15.12 7.95 4.61
C GLY A 111 15.95 8.60 3.52
N ALA A 112 16.13 7.93 2.38
CA ALA A 112 16.84 8.47 1.23
C ALA A 112 16.22 9.78 0.72
N ALA A 113 14.90 9.83 0.58
CA ALA A 113 14.18 11.00 0.12
C ALA A 113 14.37 12.20 1.08
N ASN A 114 14.27 11.96 2.39
CA ASN A 114 14.45 13.00 3.40
C ASN A 114 15.91 13.49 3.45
N GLU A 115 16.88 12.58 3.42
CA GLU A 115 18.31 12.91 3.38
C GLU A 115 18.61 13.88 2.23
N VAL A 116 18.20 13.52 1.02
CA VAL A 116 18.46 14.30 -0.19
C VAL A 116 17.60 15.57 -0.25
N ALA A 117 16.34 15.54 0.17
CA ALA A 117 15.51 16.75 0.20
C ALA A 117 16.07 17.78 1.18
N SER A 118 16.52 17.34 2.36
CA SER A 118 17.07 18.19 3.41
C SER A 118 18.38 18.88 3.00
N SER A 119 19.21 18.21 2.18
CA SER A 119 20.48 18.78 1.70
C SER A 119 20.26 20.00 0.80
N PHE A 120 19.15 20.07 0.05
CA PHE A 120 18.83 21.24 -0.78
C PHE A 120 18.49 22.49 0.04
N TRP A 121 17.95 22.34 1.25
CA TRP A 121 17.51 23.47 2.08
C TRP A 121 18.50 23.83 3.19
N SER A 122 19.64 23.15 3.26
CA SER A 122 20.61 23.29 4.36
C SER A 122 19.96 23.11 5.74
N GLN A 123 18.91 22.30 5.81
CA GLN A 123 18.21 21.97 7.05
C GLN A 123 18.55 20.53 7.44
N PRO A 124 18.58 20.21 8.75
CA PRO A 124 18.74 18.83 9.16
C PRO A 124 17.54 17.99 8.67
N PRO A 125 17.73 16.70 8.34
CA PRO A 125 16.63 15.78 8.07
C PRO A 125 15.63 15.82 9.22
N SER A 126 14.35 16.07 8.92
CA SER A 126 13.31 16.23 9.94
C SER A 126 12.11 15.30 9.68
N GLU A 127 11.36 15.00 10.73
CA GLU A 127 10.13 14.18 10.64
C GLU A 127 9.05 14.81 9.75
N ILE A 128 9.09 16.14 9.56
CA ILE A 128 8.14 16.88 8.73
C ILE A 128 8.23 16.42 7.27
N PHE A 129 9.45 16.21 6.77
CA PHE A 129 9.68 15.71 5.41
C PHE A 129 9.33 14.24 5.24
N ARG A 130 9.54 13.41 6.28
CA ARG A 130 9.19 11.98 6.23
C ARG A 130 7.70 11.75 6.01
N SER A 131 6.85 12.63 6.57
CA SER A 131 5.40 12.56 6.40
C SER A 131 4.89 13.33 5.18
N ASP A 132 5.75 14.13 4.53
CA ASP A 132 5.31 15.00 3.44
C ASP A 132 4.92 14.17 2.21
N SER A 133 3.64 14.27 1.87
CA SER A 133 3.11 13.55 0.73
C SER A 133 3.69 13.97 -0.62
N THR A 134 4.36 15.12 -0.66
CA THR A 134 4.86 15.79 -1.86
C THR A 134 6.37 15.63 -2.04
N ILE A 135 7.06 14.90 -1.15
CA ILE A 135 8.51 14.76 -1.20
C ILE A 135 8.98 14.13 -2.53
N GLY A 136 8.22 13.21 -3.10
CA GLY A 136 8.51 12.65 -4.43
C GLY A 136 8.45 13.70 -5.53
N GLU A 137 7.40 14.53 -5.55
CA GLU A 137 7.27 15.65 -6.49
C GLU A 137 8.39 16.66 -6.34
N TYR A 138 8.82 16.91 -5.11
CA TYR A 138 9.95 17.78 -4.82
C TYR A 138 11.25 17.23 -5.43
N LEU A 139 11.57 15.96 -5.17
CA LEU A 139 12.75 15.29 -5.75
C LEU A 139 12.73 15.33 -7.28
N PHE A 140 11.56 15.14 -7.90
CA PHE A 140 11.40 15.25 -9.34
C PHE A 140 11.67 16.67 -9.86
N LYS A 141 11.14 17.70 -9.18
CA LYS A 141 11.39 19.12 -9.55
C LYS A 141 12.86 19.49 -9.41
N CYS A 142 13.57 18.90 -8.45
CA CYS A 142 15.01 19.06 -8.25
C CYS A 142 15.87 18.24 -9.22
N ASN A 143 15.27 17.50 -10.16
CA ASN A 143 15.95 16.57 -11.07
C ASN A 143 16.74 15.45 -10.38
N VAL A 144 16.41 15.13 -9.12
CA VAL A 144 17.01 13.98 -8.40
C VAL A 144 16.54 12.67 -8.99
N ILE A 145 15.28 12.61 -9.36
CA ILE A 145 14.62 11.41 -9.88
C ILE A 145 13.88 11.72 -11.18
N GLY A 146 13.77 10.74 -12.06
CA GLY A 146 13.02 10.87 -13.31
C GLY A 146 11.50 10.74 -13.11
N ARG A 147 10.75 10.92 -14.20
CA ARG A 147 9.29 10.73 -14.20
C ARG A 147 8.88 9.31 -13.81
N HIS A 148 9.64 8.32 -14.28
CA HIS A 148 9.39 6.91 -13.98
C HIS A 148 9.63 6.59 -12.49
N ASP A 149 10.72 7.12 -11.93
CA ASP A 149 11.03 6.97 -10.51
C ASP A 149 9.97 7.62 -9.61
N LEU A 150 9.43 8.79 -10.02
CA LEU A 150 8.32 9.43 -9.32
C LEU A 150 7.05 8.55 -9.35
N GLU A 151 6.74 7.93 -10.49
CA GLU A 151 5.62 6.99 -10.59
C GLU A 151 5.83 5.78 -9.68
N THR A 152 7.06 5.23 -9.68
CA THR A 152 7.47 4.12 -8.81
C THR A 152 7.34 4.49 -7.33
N PHE A 153 7.81 5.68 -6.93
CA PHE A 153 7.69 6.20 -5.57
C PHE A 153 6.23 6.25 -5.12
N LYS A 154 5.34 6.82 -5.96
CA LYS A 154 3.91 6.93 -5.66
C LYS A 154 3.23 5.57 -5.50
N ARG A 155 3.56 4.63 -6.39
CA ARG A 155 3.01 3.27 -6.36
C ARG A 155 3.49 2.51 -5.12
N LEU A 156 4.80 2.53 -4.82
CA LEU A 156 5.34 1.92 -3.59
C LEU A 156 4.67 2.47 -2.34
N ARG A 157 4.48 3.80 -2.25
CA ARG A 157 3.76 4.42 -1.14
C ARG A 157 2.32 3.94 -1.03
N HIS A 158 1.62 3.86 -2.15
CA HIS A 158 0.24 3.36 -2.19
C HIS A 158 0.17 1.92 -1.67
N LEU A 159 1.06 1.05 -2.17
CA LEU A 159 1.17 -0.34 -1.76
C LEU A 159 1.51 -0.50 -0.27
N ARG A 160 2.43 0.32 0.26
CA ARG A 160 2.74 0.36 1.69
C ARG A 160 1.51 0.74 2.53
N ASN A 161 0.75 1.74 2.09
CA ASN A 161 -0.47 2.15 2.80
C ASN A 161 -1.53 1.03 2.77
N SER A 162 -1.71 0.37 1.63
CA SER A 162 -2.61 -0.78 1.49
C SER A 162 -2.20 -1.94 2.40
N ALA A 163 -0.90 -2.25 2.48
CA ALA A 163 -0.37 -3.28 3.37
C ALA A 163 -0.49 -2.91 4.87
N ALA A 164 -0.41 -1.61 5.22
CA ALA A 164 -0.55 -1.15 6.60
C ALA A 164 -2.00 -1.19 7.11
N HIS A 165 -2.97 -0.86 6.25
CA HIS A 165 -4.39 -0.78 6.64
C HIS A 165 -5.13 -2.12 6.64
N ALA A 166 -4.49 -3.17 6.15
CA ALA A 166 -5.13 -4.45 5.97
C ALA A 166 -4.59 -5.51 6.94
N GLU A 167 -5.14 -5.52 8.15
CA GLU A 167 -4.77 -6.47 9.20
C GLU A 167 -5.00 -7.95 8.81
N GLU A 168 -5.87 -8.20 7.82
CA GLU A 168 -6.24 -9.55 7.33
C GLU A 168 -5.69 -9.90 5.94
N ILE A 169 -4.88 -9.03 5.32
CA ILE A 169 -4.29 -9.32 4.00
C ILE A 169 -3.11 -10.29 4.13
N ASN A 170 -3.17 -11.38 3.36
CA ASN A 170 -2.06 -12.31 3.20
C ASN A 170 -1.21 -11.87 2.00
N LEU A 171 -0.22 -11.04 2.27
CA LEU A 171 0.79 -10.69 1.26
C LEU A 171 1.60 -11.94 0.90
N SER A 172 1.80 -12.19 -0.39
CA SER A 172 2.70 -13.25 -0.84
C SER A 172 4.15 -12.89 -0.53
N ASP A 173 4.94 -13.87 -0.07
CA ASP A 173 6.38 -13.73 0.11
C ASP A 173 7.08 -13.23 -1.17
N GLY A 174 6.65 -13.72 -2.34
CA GLY A 174 7.22 -13.31 -3.62
C GLY A 174 6.95 -11.84 -3.96
N ASP A 175 5.77 -11.34 -3.59
CA ASP A 175 5.40 -9.94 -3.79
C ASP A 175 6.15 -9.04 -2.81
N ALA A 176 6.32 -9.47 -1.56
CA ALA A 176 7.10 -8.75 -0.56
C ALA A 176 8.58 -8.66 -0.94
N ILE A 177 9.18 -9.76 -1.43
CA ILE A 177 10.54 -9.78 -1.96
C ILE A 177 10.67 -8.78 -3.11
N SER A 178 9.73 -8.82 -4.06
CA SER A 178 9.77 -7.92 -5.22
C SER A 178 9.57 -6.45 -4.81
N TYR A 179 8.72 -6.17 -3.82
CA TYR A 179 8.59 -4.84 -3.22
C TYR A 179 9.93 -4.38 -2.62
N VAL A 180 10.57 -5.21 -1.80
CA VAL A 180 11.86 -4.92 -1.16
C VAL A 180 12.91 -4.55 -2.20
N GLU A 181 13.02 -5.33 -3.29
CA GLU A 181 14.00 -5.06 -4.34
C GLU A 181 13.77 -3.73 -5.05
N VAL A 182 12.53 -3.44 -5.45
CA VAL A 182 12.20 -2.18 -6.13
C VAL A 182 12.41 -0.99 -5.19
N ALA A 183 12.01 -1.10 -3.93
CA ALA A 183 12.17 -0.05 -2.94
C ALA A 183 13.66 0.26 -2.67
N LEU A 184 14.50 -0.76 -2.45
CA LEU A 184 15.92 -0.54 -2.21
C LEU A 184 16.65 -0.02 -3.46
N SER A 185 16.27 -0.47 -4.66
CA SER A 185 16.79 0.09 -5.91
C SER A 185 16.47 1.58 -6.04
N LEU A 186 15.23 1.99 -5.76
CA LEU A 186 14.84 3.39 -5.78
C LEU A 186 15.58 4.21 -4.71
N ALA A 187 15.71 3.68 -3.49
CA ALA A 187 16.44 4.34 -2.40
C ALA A 187 17.92 4.54 -2.76
N ALA A 188 18.56 3.56 -3.39
CA ALA A 188 19.94 3.68 -3.88
C ALA A 188 20.04 4.78 -4.95
N LYS A 189 19.10 4.81 -5.90
CA LYS A 189 19.07 5.83 -6.96
C LYS A 189 18.94 7.25 -6.39
N ILE A 190 18.03 7.45 -5.42
CA ILE A 190 17.86 8.74 -4.75
C ILE A 190 19.16 9.18 -4.08
N ARG A 191 19.84 8.30 -3.33
CA ARG A 191 21.10 8.62 -2.63
C ARG A 191 22.31 8.81 -3.55
N SER A 192 22.22 8.38 -4.82
CA SER A 192 23.32 8.49 -5.78
C SER A 192 23.42 9.85 -6.49
N HIS A 193 22.49 10.77 -6.20
CA HIS A 193 22.51 12.16 -6.67
C HIS A 193 23.39 13.05 -5.77
#